data_AF-A0A0G0II80-F1
#
_entry.id   AF-A0A0G0II80-F1
#
_cell.length_a   1.000
_cell.length_b   1.000
_cell.length_c   1.000
_cell.angle_alpha   90.00
_cell.angle_beta   90.00
_cell.angle_gamma   90.00
#
_symmetry.space_group_name_H-M   'P 1'
#
loop_
_entity.id
_entity.type
_entity.pdbx_description
1 polymer ?
#
loop_
_entity_poly.entity_id
_entity_poly.type
_entity_poly.pdbx_seq_one_letter_code
_entity_poly.pdbx_strand_id
1 'polypeptide(L)'
;MAHKHKKFFVQFLVICLFAITPFVSLAMVAKSSDNIVIANDTIGNFFGAGNMVIIEGNIAGDVFAAGNSIIVKGVVAGDLFAAGNTIDVTGEVQGSLRVVGSSITINGKVGRNILSAGTGCCWRYGIK
;
A
#
# COMPACT_ATOMS: atom_id res chain seq x y z
N MET A 1 -35.02 12.42 4.37
CA MET A 1 -34.76 11.73 3.08
C MET A 1 -33.28 11.34 2.87
N ALA A 2 -32.47 11.08 3.92
CA ALA A 2 -31.01 10.88 3.78
C ALA A 2 -30.52 9.40 3.87
N HIS A 3 -31.38 8.45 4.25
CA HIS A 3 -30.96 7.06 4.48
C HIS A 3 -30.98 6.16 3.23
N LYS A 4 -31.57 6.60 2.11
CA LYS A 4 -31.78 5.76 0.92
C LYS A 4 -30.50 5.61 0.08
N HIS A 5 -29.69 6.67 0.00
CA HIS A 5 -28.44 6.67 -0.79
C HIS A 5 -27.32 5.86 -0.14
N LYS A 6 -27.22 5.83 1.20
CA LYS A 6 -26.20 5.02 1.91
C LYS A 6 -26.44 3.52 1.72
N LYS A 7 -27.70 3.08 1.72
CA LYS A 7 -28.07 1.69 1.44
C LYS A 7 -27.82 1.33 -0.02
N PHE A 8 -28.12 2.22 -0.96
CA PHE A 8 -27.87 2.02 -2.39
C PHE A 8 -26.36 1.95 -2.73
N PHE A 9 -25.55 2.81 -2.11
CA PHE A 9 -24.09 2.82 -2.27
C PHE A 9 -23.44 1.57 -1.67
N VAL A 10 -23.91 1.12 -0.50
CA VAL A 10 -23.45 -0.13 0.12
C VAL A 10 -23.87 -1.34 -0.72
N GLN A 11 -25.08 -1.34 -1.28
CA GLN A 11 -25.55 -2.42 -2.15
C GLN A 11 -24.73 -2.50 -3.44
N PHE A 12 -24.37 -1.34 -4.03
CA PHE A 12 -23.50 -1.27 -5.21
C PHE A 12 -22.09 -1.79 -4.91
N LEU A 13 -21.53 -1.46 -3.74
CA LEU A 13 -20.22 -1.94 -3.29
C LEU A 13 -20.22 -3.47 -3.04
N VAL A 14 -21.31 -4.02 -2.49
CA VAL A 14 -21.49 -5.47 -2.28
C VAL A 14 -21.69 -6.22 -3.60
N ILE A 15 -22.40 -5.64 -4.58
CA ILE A 15 -22.60 -6.23 -5.91
C ILE A 15 -21.29 -6.25 -6.70
N CYS A 16 -20.48 -5.18 -6.62
CA CYS A 16 -19.12 -5.20 -7.19
C CYS A 16 -18.23 -6.26 -6.55
N LEU A 17 -18.39 -6.55 -5.26
CA LEU A 17 -17.63 -7.59 -4.56
C LEU A 17 -18.08 -9.01 -4.95
N PHE A 18 -19.37 -9.20 -5.23
CA PHE A 18 -19.96 -10.50 -5.63
C PHE A 18 -19.85 -10.80 -7.13
N ALA A 19 -19.66 -9.77 -7.97
CA ALA A 19 -19.47 -9.95 -9.42
C ALA A 19 -18.08 -10.53 -9.79
N ILE A 20 -17.15 -10.61 -8.84
CA ILE A 20 -15.80 -11.17 -9.04
C ILE A 20 -15.77 -12.68 -8.68
N THR A 21 -16.85 -13.24 -8.12
CA THR A 21 -16.77 -14.56 -7.45
C THR A 21 -16.97 -15.82 -8.31
N PRO A 22 -17.47 -15.81 -9.56
CA PRO A 22 -17.41 -17.03 -10.37
C PRO A 22 -16.21 -17.01 -11.33
N PHE A 23 -15.01 -16.73 -10.80
CA PHE A 23 -13.74 -17.00 -11.49
C PHE A 23 -12.69 -17.56 -10.51
N VAL A 24 -13.09 -18.53 -9.69
CA VAL A 24 -12.14 -19.35 -8.92
C VAL A 24 -12.34 -20.82 -9.28
N SER A 25 -12.10 -21.12 -10.56
CA SER A 25 -11.86 -22.49 -10.99
C SER A 25 -10.45 -22.93 -10.55
N LEU A 26 -10.43 -24.09 -9.90
CA LEU A 26 -9.27 -24.80 -9.34
C LEU A 26 -8.07 -24.88 -10.30
N ALA A 27 -7.10 -24.01 -10.10
CA ALA A 27 -5.66 -24.30 -10.11
C ALA A 27 -4.86 -23.07 -9.68
N MET A 28 -5.19 -22.48 -8.54
CA MET A 28 -4.25 -21.58 -7.88
C MET A 28 -3.24 -22.43 -7.12
N VAL A 29 -2.22 -22.95 -7.80
CA VAL A 29 -0.94 -23.17 -7.12
C VAL A 29 -0.38 -21.77 -6.87
N ALA A 30 -0.90 -21.10 -5.84
CA ALA A 30 -0.28 -19.93 -5.27
C ALA A 30 1.00 -20.40 -4.59
N LYS A 31 2.05 -20.62 -5.37
CA LYS A 31 3.40 -20.40 -4.86
C LYS A 31 3.57 -18.89 -4.68
N SER A 32 2.81 -18.28 -3.77
CA SER A 32 3.04 -16.88 -3.39
C SER A 32 4.16 -16.84 -2.36
N SER A 33 5.36 -17.18 -2.84
CA SER A 33 6.63 -16.88 -2.18
C SER A 33 7.41 -15.86 -3.01
N ASP A 34 6.71 -14.97 -3.70
CA ASP A 34 7.32 -13.88 -4.45
C ASP A 34 7.60 -12.74 -3.48
N ASN A 35 8.79 -12.80 -2.90
CA ASN A 35 9.41 -11.66 -2.23
C ASN A 35 9.97 -10.76 -3.32
N ILE A 36 9.38 -9.58 -3.50
CA ILE A 36 9.88 -8.60 -4.46
C ILE A 36 10.86 -7.71 -3.73
N VAL A 37 12.14 -7.78 -4.10
CA VAL A 37 13.20 -6.93 -3.56
C VAL A 37 13.75 -6.05 -4.65
N ILE A 38 13.69 -4.74 -4.44
CA ILE A 38 14.31 -3.75 -5.33
C ILE A 38 15.49 -3.13 -4.61
N ALA A 39 16.69 -3.47 -5.06
CA ALA A 39 17.93 -2.88 -4.55
C ALA A 39 18.43 -1.70 -5.41
N ASN A 40 17.99 -1.58 -6.66
CA ASN A 40 18.50 -0.58 -7.60
C ASN A 40 17.56 0.62 -7.75
N ASP A 41 18.16 1.76 -8.10
CA ASP A 41 17.42 2.99 -8.37
C ASP A 41 16.57 2.84 -9.64
N THR A 42 15.31 3.28 -9.54
CA THR A 42 14.34 3.22 -10.63
C THR A 42 13.98 4.64 -11.06
N ILE A 43 14.16 4.94 -12.35
CA ILE A 43 13.97 6.28 -12.95
C ILE A 43 12.48 6.54 -13.31
N GLY A 44 11.55 5.78 -12.74
CA GLY A 44 10.12 5.83 -13.08
C GLY A 44 9.21 5.26 -11.98
N ASN A 45 7.96 5.00 -12.33
CA ASN A 45 6.97 4.49 -11.38
C ASN A 45 7.19 3.01 -11.09
N PHE A 46 7.06 2.62 -9.83
CA PHE A 46 7.16 1.24 -9.40
C PHE A 46 5.79 0.65 -9.05
N PHE A 47 5.53 -0.55 -9.55
CA PHE A 47 4.34 -1.34 -9.25
C PHE A 47 4.79 -2.72 -8.74
N GLY A 48 4.48 -3.04 -7.50
CA GLY A 48 4.85 -4.30 -6.86
C GLY A 48 3.66 -4.92 -6.14
N ALA A 49 3.37 -6.19 -6.44
CA ALA A 49 2.38 -6.97 -5.71
C ALA A 49 2.97 -8.32 -5.34
N GLY A 50 3.01 -8.66 -4.05
CA GLY A 50 3.62 -9.90 -3.57
C GLY A 50 3.31 -10.18 -2.10
N ASN A 51 3.79 -11.30 -1.57
CA ASN A 51 3.61 -11.57 -0.13
C ASN A 51 4.48 -10.61 0.70
N MET A 52 5.70 -10.36 0.26
CA MET A 52 6.61 -9.37 0.83
C MET A 52 7.13 -8.44 -0.27
N VAL A 53 7.09 -7.13 -0.03
CA VAL A 53 7.64 -6.11 -0.92
C VAL A 53 8.68 -5.31 -0.15
N ILE A 54 9.92 -5.34 -0.61
CA ILE A 54 11.05 -4.60 -0.02
C ILE A 54 11.59 -3.64 -1.07
N ILE A 55 11.52 -2.35 -0.77
CA ILE A 55 12.04 -1.27 -1.62
C ILE A 55 13.25 -0.66 -0.91
N GLU A 56 14.45 -1.05 -1.32
CA GLU A 56 15.72 -0.53 -0.80
C GLU A 56 16.30 0.56 -1.68
N GLY A 57 16.13 0.46 -3.00
CA GLY A 57 16.58 1.46 -3.97
C GLY A 57 15.71 2.72 -4.02
N ASN A 58 16.26 3.80 -4.57
CA ASN A 58 15.52 5.06 -4.72
C ASN A 58 14.58 4.99 -5.93
N ILE A 59 13.36 5.47 -5.75
CA ILE A 59 12.35 5.55 -6.81
C ILE A 59 12.14 7.02 -7.16
N ALA A 60 12.46 7.40 -8.40
CA ALA A 60 12.27 8.76 -8.90
C ALA A 60 10.79 9.10 -9.17
N GLY A 61 9.95 8.08 -9.37
CA GLY A 61 8.51 8.23 -9.59
C GLY A 61 7.64 7.85 -8.39
N ASP A 62 6.40 7.47 -8.70
CA ASP A 62 5.42 7.01 -7.71
C ASP A 62 5.57 5.51 -7.42
N VAL A 63 5.19 5.11 -6.21
CA VAL A 63 5.23 3.71 -5.77
C VAL A 63 3.82 3.21 -5.50
N PHE A 64 3.47 2.08 -6.10
CA PHE A 64 2.26 1.31 -5.83
C PHE A 64 2.66 -0.08 -5.35
N ALA A 65 2.51 -0.33 -4.04
CA ALA A 65 2.87 -1.59 -3.41
C ALA A 65 1.64 -2.26 -2.77
N ALA A 66 1.43 -3.54 -3.04
CA ALA A 66 0.41 -4.35 -2.39
C ALA A 66 1.01 -5.65 -1.87
N GLY A 67 0.77 -5.99 -0.61
CA GLY A 67 1.29 -7.25 -0.08
C GLY A 67 0.96 -7.51 1.38
N ASN A 68 1.39 -8.64 1.92
CA ASN A 68 1.20 -8.92 3.34
C ASN A 68 2.13 -8.03 4.19
N SER A 69 3.41 -7.99 3.82
CA SER A 69 4.43 -7.15 4.46
C SER A 69 5.07 -6.21 3.44
N ILE A 70 5.04 -4.92 3.71
CA ILE A 70 5.65 -3.88 2.86
C ILE A 70 6.71 -3.14 3.67
N ILE A 71 7.94 -3.10 3.17
CA ILE A 71 9.07 -2.42 3.79
C ILE A 71 9.64 -1.44 2.77
N VAL A 72 9.61 -0.14 3.10
CA VAL A 72 10.17 0.92 2.26
C VAL A 72 11.33 1.57 2.99
N LYS A 73 12.55 1.34 2.50
CA LYS A 73 13.80 1.91 3.03
C LYS A 73 14.38 2.99 2.11
N GLY A 74 14.21 2.84 0.81
CA GLY A 74 14.70 3.78 -0.19
C GLY A 74 13.90 5.09 -0.23
N VAL A 75 14.46 6.10 -0.92
CA VAL A 75 13.78 7.39 -1.12
C VAL A 75 12.76 7.28 -2.23
N VAL A 76 11.52 7.73 -1.98
CA VAL A 76 10.46 7.88 -2.99
C VAL A 76 10.30 9.36 -3.29
N ALA A 77 10.69 9.79 -4.50
CA ALA A 77 10.57 11.18 -4.92
C ALA A 77 9.11 11.57 -5.22
N GLY A 78 8.28 10.61 -5.64
CA GLY A 78 6.85 10.79 -5.88
C GLY A 78 5.96 10.47 -4.68
N ASP A 79 4.74 10.01 -4.96
CA ASP A 79 3.77 9.54 -3.98
C ASP A 79 3.94 8.04 -3.67
N LEU A 80 3.67 7.64 -2.43
CA LEU A 80 3.70 6.24 -1.99
C LEU A 80 2.30 5.75 -1.66
N PHE A 81 1.80 4.80 -2.45
CA PHE A 81 0.57 4.05 -2.23
C PHE A 81 0.91 2.63 -1.78
N ALA A 82 0.59 2.29 -0.54
CA ALA A 82 0.84 0.95 -0.01
C ALA A 82 -0.40 0.35 0.68
N ALA A 83 -0.73 -0.89 0.33
CA ALA A 83 -1.82 -1.64 0.94
C ALA A 83 -1.33 -3.01 1.42
N GLY A 84 -1.39 -3.25 2.72
CA GLY A 84 -0.92 -4.51 3.29
C GLY A 84 -1.28 -4.75 4.74
N ASN A 85 -0.90 -5.89 5.30
CA ASN A 85 -1.19 -6.19 6.70
C ASN A 85 -0.24 -5.42 7.62
N THR A 86 1.05 -5.47 7.30
CA THR A 86 2.12 -4.75 8.00
C THR A 86 2.85 -3.86 7.01
N ILE A 87 2.92 -2.56 7.31
CA ILE A 87 3.60 -1.56 6.50
C ILE A 87 4.63 -0.84 7.38
N ASP A 88 5.89 -0.87 6.97
CA ASP A 88 6.98 -0.13 7.60
C ASP A 88 7.66 0.80 6.58
N VAL A 89 7.54 2.10 6.83
CA VAL A 89 8.12 3.16 6.00
C VAL A 89 9.23 3.83 6.79
N THR A 90 10.47 3.50 6.47
CA THR A 90 11.69 4.08 7.07
C THR A 90 12.37 5.08 6.14
N GLY A 91 12.20 4.92 4.83
CA GLY A 91 12.71 5.84 3.81
C GLY A 91 11.95 7.16 3.73
N GLU A 92 12.55 8.16 3.09
CA GLU A 92 11.92 9.46 2.85
C GLU A 92 10.94 9.39 1.66
N VAL A 93 9.74 9.93 1.85
CA VAL A 93 8.74 10.11 0.80
C VAL A 93 8.59 11.61 0.57
N GLN A 94 9.10 12.13 -0.55
CA GLN A 94 9.04 13.56 -0.84
C GLN A 94 7.61 14.01 -1.18
N GLY A 95 6.79 13.10 -1.73
CA GLY A 95 5.38 13.32 -2.00
C GLY A 95 4.47 13.09 -0.79
N SER A 96 3.28 12.57 -1.08
CA SER A 96 2.26 12.17 -0.13
C SER A 96 2.33 10.66 0.12
N LEU A 97 2.04 10.26 1.35
CA LEU A 97 1.97 8.87 1.76
C LEU A 97 0.51 8.46 1.92
N ARG A 98 0.07 7.44 1.18
CA ARG A 98 -1.26 6.84 1.30
C ARG A 98 -1.14 5.36 1.61
N VAL A 99 -1.43 4.99 2.84
CA VAL A 99 -1.22 3.64 3.36
C VAL A 99 -2.48 3.06 3.97
N VAL A 100 -2.75 1.78 3.70
CA VAL A 100 -3.87 1.04 4.28
C VAL A 100 -3.37 -0.28 4.82
N GLY A 101 -3.55 -0.53 6.11
CA GLY A 101 -3.12 -1.78 6.72
C GLY A 101 -3.42 -1.94 8.19
N SER A 102 -3.26 -3.16 8.71
CA SER A 102 -3.55 -3.43 10.13
C SER A 102 -2.53 -2.75 11.04
N SER A 103 -1.24 -2.94 10.75
CA SER A 103 -0.12 -2.34 11.47
C SER A 103 0.65 -1.43 10.53
N ILE A 104 0.67 -0.13 10.85
CA ILE A 104 1.34 0.89 10.04
C ILE A 104 2.34 1.61 10.93
N THR A 105 3.61 1.52 10.55
CA THR A 105 4.73 2.22 11.18
C THR A 105 5.37 3.14 10.16
N ILE A 106 5.45 4.43 10.49
CA ILE A 106 6.07 5.44 9.64
C ILE A 106 7.14 6.13 10.46
N ASN A 107 8.39 5.81 10.16
CA ASN A 107 9.58 6.41 10.75
C ASN A 107 10.31 7.36 9.79
N GLY A 108 10.01 7.27 8.50
CA GLY A 108 10.56 8.14 7.47
C GLY A 108 9.92 9.53 7.44
N LYS A 109 10.59 10.48 6.77
CA LYS A 109 10.07 11.82 6.53
C LYS A 109 9.06 11.78 5.37
N VAL A 110 7.93 12.47 5.54
CA VAL A 110 6.94 12.68 4.47
C VAL A 110 6.88 14.16 4.14
N GLY A 111 7.09 14.51 2.88
CA GLY A 111 7.17 15.90 2.44
C GLY A 111 5.83 16.62 2.34
N ARG A 112 4.75 15.86 2.05
CA ARG A 112 3.38 16.40 1.92
C ARG A 112 2.43 15.81 2.96
N ASN A 113 1.39 15.13 2.51
CA ASN A 113 0.30 14.66 3.35
C ASN A 113 0.45 13.18 3.67
N ILE A 114 -0.02 12.76 4.84
CA ILE A 114 -0.13 11.36 5.22
C ILE A 114 -1.60 11.01 5.36
N LEU A 115 -2.05 10.04 4.57
CA LEU A 115 -3.33 9.37 4.74
C LEU A 115 -3.06 7.92 5.12
N SER A 116 -3.37 7.56 6.36
CA SER A 116 -3.27 6.20 6.86
C SER A 116 -4.64 5.69 7.31
N ALA A 117 -5.02 4.49 6.89
CA ALA A 117 -6.21 3.81 7.39
C ALA A 117 -5.84 2.43 7.91
N GLY A 118 -6.09 2.17 9.20
CA GLY A 118 -5.65 0.94 9.84
C GLY A 118 -6.19 0.75 11.25
N THR A 119 -6.05 -0.47 11.78
CA THR A 119 -6.52 -0.82 13.13
C THR A 119 -5.52 -0.42 14.22
N GLY A 120 -4.23 -0.29 13.89
CA GLY A 120 -3.15 0.06 14.81
C GLY A 120 -2.15 1.07 14.24
N CYS A 121 -2.62 2.13 13.60
CA CYS A 121 -1.72 3.16 13.05
C CYS A 121 -0.99 3.90 14.18
N CYS A 122 0.33 3.70 14.30
CA CYS A 122 1.19 4.45 15.20
C CYS A 122 2.02 5.43 14.36
N TRP A 123 1.61 6.69 14.33
CA TRP A 123 2.39 7.75 13.70
C TRP A 123 3.22 8.48 14.75
N ARG A 124 4.56 8.39 14.65
CA ARG A 124 5.47 9.12 15.54
C ARG A 124 6.09 10.29 14.77
N TYR A 125 5.52 11.49 14.95
CA TYR A 125 6.02 12.71 14.33
C TYR A 125 7.42 13.06 14.89
N GLY A 126 8.46 12.84 14.09
CA GLY A 126 9.82 13.30 14.37
C GLY A 126 10.03 14.67 13.74
N ILE A 127 9.87 15.74 14.52
CA ILE A 127 10.29 17.08 14.11
C ILE A 127 11.81 17.11 14.17
N LYS A 128 12.46 17.22 13.00
CA LYS A 128 13.79 17.82 12.89
C LYS A 128 13.72 18.94 11.87
#